data_AF-W5Z3H8-F1
#
_entry.id   AF-W5Z3H8-F1
#
_cell.length_a   1.000
_cell.length_b   1.000
_cell.length_c   1.000
_cell.angle_alpha   90.00
_cell.angle_beta   90.00
_cell.angle_gamma   90.00
#
_symmetry.space_group_name_H-M   'P 1'
#
loop_
_entity.id
_entity.type
_entity.pdbx_description
1 polymer ?
#
loop_
_entity_poly.entity_id
_entity_poly.type
_entity_poly.pdbx_seq_one_letter_code
_entity_poly.pdbx_strand_id
1 'polypeptide(L)'
;MIRILPVKPLAERTRYALAITDDIVDTNGDPLVGAPTYQSVADPEAVLSNVAFEPFREALLPARRLASDYFEFKQAFSIAGFPKTFDDVVFSTTITTTAVDDVLLANTAPVTFFRNSLGIAARQEGLQQLISGFYNLTQQPLEGAATAEQQNINDEIHATLTDTDFRLYDAELAGLLSDARDAGMVVQYQDLVSNDQADRRVAYALQAATAMAVDTVADNEGDALALATAADNLIDAPKPRTVRMFNQRDGGEINPALAQEVQGTPLNIHVYEGEITLPYFQGVPEATDGSALRSASWLPADFSAEESLDQAPSDRVTYRFPFAEKSGETTVPIVVAAPDTNQALIAPQTPANGFPVIIYQHAVTTDRSAILPLATAAGLSCADPGNTFDCFVTIGIDQPLHGIFGEGVVGLNPITTQDGASADASSVTLASPLTRILIRYRRVNCRSPNREVCT
;
A
#
# COMPACT_ATOMS: atom_id res chain seq x y z
N MET A 1 -13.90 -4.56 -29.00
CA MET A 1 -13.09 -4.52 -27.77
C MET A 1 -13.82 -3.65 -26.76
N ILE A 2 -14.16 -4.19 -25.59
CA ILE A 2 -14.78 -3.42 -24.51
C ILE A 2 -13.65 -2.91 -23.62
N ARG A 3 -13.63 -1.60 -23.35
CA ARG A 3 -12.69 -0.98 -22.42
C ARG A 3 -13.45 -0.51 -21.20
N ILE A 4 -12.99 -0.93 -20.03
CA ILE A 4 -13.58 -0.55 -18.75
C ILE A 4 -12.64 0.45 -18.10
N LEU A 5 -13.17 1.64 -17.81
CA LEU A 5 -12.42 2.73 -17.20
C LEU A 5 -13.18 3.21 -15.96
N PRO A 6 -12.76 2.82 -14.75
CA PRO A 6 -13.31 3.39 -13.53
C PRO A 6 -13.16 4.92 -13.53
N VAL A 7 -14.25 5.63 -13.25
CA VAL A 7 -14.26 7.11 -13.20
C VAL A 7 -13.70 7.66 -11.88
N LYS A 8 -13.53 6.78 -10.89
CA LYS A 8 -12.85 7.03 -9.62
C LYS A 8 -11.89 5.87 -9.36
N PRO A 9 -10.76 6.10 -8.66
CA PRO A 9 -9.91 5.01 -8.19
C PRO A 9 -10.74 3.99 -7.41
N LEU A 10 -10.49 2.70 -7.68
CA LEU A 10 -11.05 1.62 -6.88
C LEU A 10 -10.36 1.62 -5.50
N ALA A 11 -11.08 1.23 -4.46
CA ALA A 11 -10.49 1.03 -3.15
C ALA A 11 -9.44 -0.07 -3.23
N GLU A 12 -8.31 0.14 -2.56
CA GLU A 12 -7.23 -0.84 -2.47
C GLU A 12 -7.65 -2.09 -1.68
N ARG A 13 -6.84 -3.16 -1.76
CA ARG A 13 -7.05 -4.45 -1.06
C ARG A 13 -8.45 -5.06 -1.24
N THR A 14 -9.16 -4.65 -2.28
CA THR A 14 -10.56 -5.00 -2.52
C THR A 14 -10.66 -5.88 -3.75
N ARG A 15 -11.45 -6.96 -3.63
CA ARG A 15 -11.87 -7.77 -4.77
C ARG A 15 -13.18 -7.22 -5.31
N TYR A 16 -13.18 -6.84 -6.57
CA TYR A 16 -14.35 -6.39 -7.31
C TYR A 16 -14.86 -7.51 -8.21
N ALA A 17 -16.17 -7.73 -8.21
CA ALA A 17 -16.83 -8.50 -9.25
C ALA A 17 -17.25 -7.54 -10.38
N LEU A 18 -16.98 -7.93 -11.62
CA LEU A 18 -17.40 -7.24 -12.82
C LEU A 18 -18.35 -8.17 -13.58
N ALA A 19 -19.55 -7.70 -13.88
CA ALA A 19 -20.51 -8.37 -14.74
C ALA A 19 -20.93 -7.42 -15.87
N ILE A 20 -20.91 -7.93 -17.10
CA ILE A 20 -21.35 -7.24 -18.31
C ILE A 20 -22.62 -7.95 -18.77
N THR A 21 -23.68 -7.19 -19.04
CA THR A 21 -24.96 -7.70 -19.53
C THR A 21 -25.13 -7.48 -21.03
N ASP A 22 -26.16 -8.11 -21.58
CA ASP A 22 -26.64 -7.97 -22.95
C ASP A 22 -27.26 -6.59 -23.28
N ASP A 23 -27.45 -5.71 -22.29
CA ASP A 23 -27.91 -4.32 -22.50
C ASP A 23 -26.94 -3.48 -23.35
N ILE A 24 -25.69 -3.94 -23.48
CA ILE A 24 -24.74 -3.36 -24.42
C ILE A 24 -25.14 -3.81 -25.81
N VAL A 25 -25.61 -2.88 -26.65
CA VAL A 25 -25.96 -3.15 -28.04
C VAL A 25 -24.86 -2.71 -29.00
N ASP A 26 -24.79 -3.37 -30.16
CA ASP A 26 -23.90 -2.97 -31.25
C ASP A 26 -24.47 -1.80 -32.09
N THR A 27 -23.80 -1.43 -33.18
CA THR A 27 -24.24 -0.34 -34.06
C THR A 27 -25.54 -0.64 -34.82
N ASN A 28 -25.93 -1.90 -34.92
CA ASN A 28 -27.17 -2.35 -35.55
C ASN A 28 -28.32 -2.45 -34.54
N GLY A 29 -28.04 -2.29 -33.24
CA GLY A 29 -29.00 -2.42 -32.16
C GLY A 29 -29.12 -3.85 -31.62
N ASP A 30 -28.24 -4.76 -32.06
CA ASP A 30 -28.25 -6.14 -31.60
C ASP A 30 -27.56 -6.26 -30.23
N PRO A 31 -28.16 -6.93 -29.24
CA PRO A 31 -27.55 -7.19 -27.94
C PRO A 31 -26.21 -7.91 -28.06
N LEU A 32 -25.28 -7.57 -27.18
CA LEU A 32 -24.03 -8.27 -27.06
C LEU A 32 -24.29 -9.74 -26.68
N VAL A 33 -23.59 -10.65 -27.35
CA VAL A 33 -23.64 -12.08 -27.04
C VAL A 33 -22.33 -12.50 -26.39
N GLY A 34 -22.41 -13.32 -25.34
CA GLY A 34 -21.24 -13.85 -24.65
C GLY A 34 -20.37 -14.70 -25.58
N ALA A 35 -19.04 -14.63 -25.40
CA ALA A 35 -18.12 -15.44 -26.19
C ALA A 35 -18.40 -16.94 -25.95
N PRO A 36 -18.50 -17.79 -26.99
CA PRO A 36 -18.78 -19.22 -26.82
C PRO A 36 -17.78 -19.94 -25.92
N THR A 37 -16.53 -19.50 -25.91
CA THR A 37 -15.47 -20.02 -25.04
C THR A 37 -15.69 -19.67 -23.57
N TYR A 38 -16.17 -18.45 -23.27
CA TYR A 38 -16.53 -18.09 -21.91
C TYR A 38 -17.75 -18.90 -21.46
N GLN A 39 -18.80 -18.95 -22.29
CA GLN A 39 -20.03 -19.66 -21.95
C GLN A 39 -19.80 -21.16 -21.71
N SER A 40 -18.93 -21.80 -22.50
CA SER A 40 -18.63 -23.22 -22.32
C SER A 40 -17.68 -23.52 -21.17
N VAL A 41 -16.63 -22.71 -20.97
CA VAL A 41 -15.63 -22.98 -19.93
C VAL A 41 -16.15 -22.56 -18.55
N ALA A 42 -16.92 -21.48 -18.48
CA ALA A 42 -17.41 -20.94 -17.22
C ALA A 42 -18.73 -21.57 -16.73
N ASP A 43 -19.36 -22.43 -17.53
CA ASP A 43 -20.50 -23.25 -17.10
C ASP A 43 -20.01 -24.39 -16.19
N PRO A 44 -20.43 -24.44 -14.90
CA PRO A 44 -20.04 -25.49 -13.96
C PRO A 44 -20.54 -26.88 -14.35
N GLU A 45 -21.66 -26.98 -15.07
CA GLU A 45 -22.28 -28.25 -15.46
C GLU A 45 -21.76 -28.79 -16.81
N ALA A 46 -21.08 -27.94 -17.58
CA ALA A 46 -20.54 -28.32 -18.88
C ALA A 46 -19.27 -29.18 -18.76
N VAL A 47 -19.16 -30.22 -19.59
CA VAL A 47 -17.92 -30.98 -19.74
C VAL A 47 -16.92 -30.16 -20.55
N LEU A 48 -15.71 -29.93 -20.00
CA LEU A 48 -14.66 -29.24 -20.76
C LEU A 48 -14.24 -30.06 -21.96
N SER A 49 -14.22 -29.41 -23.12
CA SER A 49 -13.65 -29.97 -24.35
C SER A 49 -12.12 -30.15 -24.26
N ASN A 50 -11.45 -29.40 -23.38
CA ASN A 50 -10.02 -29.51 -23.11
C ASN A 50 -9.73 -29.24 -21.62
N VAL A 51 -9.14 -30.22 -20.95
CA VAL A 51 -8.77 -30.15 -19.52
C VAL A 51 -7.78 -29.03 -19.19
N ALA A 52 -7.04 -28.52 -20.18
CA ALA A 52 -6.17 -27.36 -19.98
C ALA A 52 -6.93 -26.07 -19.63
N PHE A 53 -8.25 -26.04 -19.79
CA PHE A 53 -9.10 -24.93 -19.39
C PHE A 53 -9.59 -24.99 -17.94
N GLU A 54 -9.30 -26.06 -17.20
CA GLU A 54 -9.73 -26.18 -15.79
C GLU A 54 -9.28 -24.99 -14.92
N PRO A 55 -8.00 -24.52 -14.99
CA PRO A 55 -7.58 -23.37 -14.21
C PRO A 55 -8.34 -22.07 -14.57
N PHE A 56 -8.77 -21.94 -15.83
CA PHE A 56 -9.55 -20.80 -16.28
C PHE A 56 -10.99 -20.88 -15.75
N ARG A 57 -11.59 -22.08 -15.73
CA ARG A 57 -12.89 -22.30 -15.10
C ARG A 57 -12.85 -21.96 -13.62
N GLU A 58 -11.88 -22.51 -12.88
CA GLU A 58 -11.72 -22.26 -11.44
C GLU A 58 -11.58 -20.76 -11.13
N ALA A 59 -10.92 -20.00 -12.02
CA ALA A 59 -10.81 -18.56 -11.89
C ALA A 59 -12.14 -17.80 -12.14
N LEU A 60 -13.02 -18.32 -13.01
CA LEU A 60 -14.27 -17.67 -13.41
C LEU A 60 -15.47 -18.03 -12.52
N LEU A 61 -15.52 -19.24 -11.97
CA LEU A 61 -16.65 -19.69 -11.14
C LEU A 61 -16.97 -18.75 -9.97
N PRO A 62 -15.98 -18.23 -9.19
CA PRO A 62 -16.27 -17.26 -8.13
C PRO A 62 -16.89 -15.97 -8.66
N ALA A 63 -16.46 -15.48 -9.83
CA ALA A 63 -17.02 -14.27 -10.43
C ALA A 63 -18.48 -14.46 -10.85
N ARG A 64 -18.82 -15.63 -11.40
CA ARG A 64 -20.19 -16.00 -11.77
C ARG A 64 -21.08 -16.10 -10.55
N ARG A 65 -20.61 -16.78 -9.50
CA ARG A 65 -21.35 -16.87 -8.23
C ARG A 65 -21.64 -15.49 -7.65
N LEU A 66 -20.62 -14.64 -7.51
CA LEU A 66 -20.78 -13.27 -7.00
C LEU A 66 -21.73 -12.42 -7.85
N ALA A 67 -21.64 -12.55 -9.18
CA ALA A 67 -22.57 -11.88 -10.07
C ALA A 67 -24.00 -12.41 -9.85
N SER A 68 -24.23 -13.73 -9.88
CA SER A 68 -25.55 -14.32 -9.62
C SER A 68 -26.14 -13.83 -8.31
N ASP A 69 -25.35 -13.92 -7.23
CA ASP A 69 -25.75 -13.48 -5.89
C ASP A 69 -26.13 -11.98 -5.89
N TYR A 70 -25.40 -11.13 -6.62
CA TYR A 70 -25.73 -9.71 -6.75
C TYR A 70 -27.05 -9.48 -7.51
N PHE A 71 -27.27 -10.17 -8.64
CA PHE A 71 -28.52 -10.01 -9.42
C PHE A 71 -29.73 -10.51 -8.64
N GLU A 72 -29.61 -11.66 -7.95
CA GLU A 72 -30.62 -12.19 -7.02
C GLU A 72 -30.92 -11.19 -5.88
N PHE A 73 -29.88 -10.67 -5.23
CA PHE A 73 -30.01 -9.64 -4.20
C PHE A 73 -30.75 -8.41 -4.73
N LYS A 74 -30.34 -7.88 -5.90
CA LYS A 74 -30.99 -6.71 -6.48
C LYS A 74 -32.46 -6.97 -6.82
N GLN A 75 -32.80 -8.19 -7.24
CA GLN A 75 -34.19 -8.57 -7.50
C GLN A 75 -35.03 -8.62 -6.23
N ALA A 76 -34.50 -9.20 -5.16
CA ALA A 76 -35.20 -9.30 -3.87
C ALA A 76 -35.41 -7.94 -3.19
N PHE A 77 -34.48 -6.99 -3.36
CA PHE A 77 -34.52 -5.68 -2.68
C PHE A 77 -34.94 -4.49 -3.58
N SER A 78 -35.26 -4.72 -4.86
CA SER A 78 -35.72 -3.64 -5.73
C SER A 78 -37.22 -3.40 -5.58
N ILE A 79 -37.58 -2.23 -5.05
CA ILE A 79 -38.98 -1.76 -4.94
C ILE A 79 -39.64 -1.63 -6.33
N ALA A 80 -38.85 -1.37 -7.37
CA ALA A 80 -39.31 -1.25 -8.76
C ALA A 80 -39.20 -2.56 -9.56
N GLY A 81 -38.77 -3.66 -8.92
CA GLY A 81 -38.29 -4.87 -9.61
C GLY A 81 -36.90 -4.65 -10.23
N PHE A 82 -36.11 -5.72 -10.32
CA PHE A 82 -34.85 -5.71 -11.07
C PHE A 82 -35.01 -6.75 -12.20
N PRO A 83 -35.05 -6.33 -13.46
CA PRO A 83 -35.51 -7.19 -14.56
C PRO A 83 -34.47 -8.19 -15.05
N LYS A 84 -33.25 -8.13 -14.50
CA LYS A 84 -32.11 -8.90 -14.97
C LYS A 84 -31.81 -10.07 -14.05
N THR A 85 -31.50 -11.21 -14.64
CA THR A 85 -30.94 -12.38 -13.96
C THR A 85 -29.50 -12.59 -14.40
N PHE A 86 -28.85 -13.62 -13.84
CA PHE A 86 -27.52 -13.99 -14.29
C PHE A 86 -27.50 -14.47 -15.76
N ASP A 87 -28.63 -14.94 -16.32
CA ASP A 87 -28.71 -15.38 -17.72
C ASP A 87 -28.48 -14.23 -18.71
N ASP A 88 -28.71 -12.98 -18.28
CA ASP A 88 -28.44 -11.78 -19.07
C ASP A 88 -26.94 -11.38 -19.06
N VAL A 89 -26.11 -12.06 -18.26
CA VAL A 89 -24.67 -11.76 -18.12
C VAL A 89 -23.88 -12.43 -19.25
N VAL A 90 -23.32 -11.60 -20.13
CA VAL A 90 -22.52 -12.05 -21.28
C VAL A 90 -21.06 -12.35 -20.91
N PHE A 91 -20.57 -11.73 -19.83
CA PHE A 91 -19.22 -11.94 -19.31
C PHE A 91 -19.15 -11.50 -17.84
N SER A 92 -18.47 -12.29 -17.02
CA SER A 92 -18.10 -11.88 -15.66
C SER A 92 -16.68 -12.28 -15.31
N THR A 93 -16.05 -11.48 -14.46
CA THR A 93 -14.71 -11.75 -13.92
C THR A 93 -14.53 -11.04 -12.59
N THR A 94 -13.45 -11.35 -11.87
CA THR A 94 -13.07 -10.57 -10.69
C THR A 94 -11.76 -9.86 -10.90
N ILE A 95 -11.64 -8.66 -10.36
CA ILE A 95 -10.41 -7.87 -10.36
C ILE A 95 -10.06 -7.59 -8.91
N THR A 96 -8.81 -7.83 -8.52
CA THR A 96 -8.33 -7.50 -7.17
C THR A 96 -7.38 -6.32 -7.27
N THR A 97 -7.64 -5.28 -6.50
CA THR A 97 -6.72 -4.14 -6.37
C THR A 97 -5.65 -4.45 -5.34
N THR A 98 -4.41 -4.06 -5.61
CA THR A 98 -3.30 -4.12 -4.64
C THR A 98 -3.18 -2.81 -3.87
N ALA A 99 -2.46 -2.83 -2.75
CA ALA A 99 -1.95 -1.63 -2.05
C ALA A 99 -0.43 -1.60 -2.21
N VAL A 100 0.11 -0.51 -2.73
CA VAL A 100 1.56 -0.32 -2.90
C VAL A 100 2.20 0.37 -1.68
N ASP A 101 1.44 1.23 -1.00
CA ASP A 101 1.94 1.99 0.15
C ASP A 101 2.12 1.12 1.39
N ASP A 102 1.32 0.06 1.53
CA ASP A 102 1.40 -0.92 2.62
C ASP A 102 2.79 -1.55 2.75
N VAL A 103 3.51 -1.73 1.64
CA VAL A 103 4.87 -2.28 1.65
C VAL A 103 5.83 -1.35 2.39
N LEU A 104 5.78 -0.05 2.10
CA LEU A 104 6.63 0.94 2.76
C LEU A 104 6.19 1.18 4.21
N LEU A 105 4.88 1.23 4.45
CA LEU A 105 4.31 1.46 5.77
C LEU A 105 4.61 0.29 6.71
N ALA A 106 4.42 -0.95 6.28
CA ALA A 106 4.73 -2.11 7.11
C ALA A 106 6.22 -2.23 7.40
N ASN A 107 7.10 -1.91 6.44
CA ASN A 107 8.54 -1.90 6.71
C ASN A 107 8.96 -0.76 7.67
N THR A 108 8.20 0.34 7.71
CA THR A 108 8.44 1.47 8.62
C THR A 108 7.84 1.25 10.01
N ALA A 109 6.70 0.57 10.08
CA ALA A 109 5.98 0.28 11.32
C ALA A 109 5.36 -1.13 11.26
N PRO A 110 6.16 -2.20 11.46
CA PRO A 110 5.71 -3.60 11.33
C PRO A 110 4.51 -3.95 12.22
N VAL A 111 4.42 -3.31 13.40
CA VAL A 111 3.30 -3.48 14.34
C VAL A 111 1.93 -3.24 13.68
N THR A 112 1.83 -2.31 12.73
CA THR A 112 0.57 -2.03 12.03
C THR A 112 0.13 -3.19 11.14
N PHE A 113 1.08 -3.89 10.52
CA PHE A 113 0.81 -5.08 9.72
C PHE A 113 0.36 -6.23 10.61
N PHE A 114 1.10 -6.52 11.69
CA PHE A 114 0.76 -7.62 12.60
C PHE A 114 -0.56 -7.40 13.31
N ARG A 115 -0.86 -6.17 13.76
CA ARG A 115 -2.17 -5.83 14.34
C ARG A 115 -3.31 -6.13 13.37
N ASN A 116 -3.16 -5.75 12.10
CA ASN A 116 -4.16 -6.02 11.08
C ASN A 116 -4.29 -7.52 10.77
N SER A 117 -3.16 -8.25 10.68
CA SER A 117 -3.13 -9.69 10.44
C SER A 117 -3.84 -10.45 11.57
N LEU A 118 -3.49 -10.15 12.82
CA LEU A 118 -4.11 -10.72 14.02
C LEU A 118 -5.60 -10.39 14.10
N GLY A 119 -6.00 -9.15 13.81
CA GLY A 119 -7.42 -8.79 13.75
C GLY A 119 -8.19 -9.54 12.66
N ILE A 120 -7.58 -9.82 11.50
CA ILE A 120 -8.18 -10.69 10.48
C ILE A 120 -8.33 -12.12 11.00
N ALA A 121 -7.28 -12.69 11.63
CA ALA A 121 -7.30 -14.03 12.20
C ALA A 121 -8.36 -14.16 13.30
N ALA A 122 -8.42 -13.21 14.23
CA ALA A 122 -9.41 -13.16 15.31
C ALA A 122 -10.84 -13.11 14.75
N ARG A 123 -11.10 -12.30 13.71
CA ARG A 123 -12.42 -12.28 13.04
C ARG A 123 -12.75 -13.63 12.40
N GLN A 124 -11.78 -14.26 11.73
CA GLN A 124 -11.99 -15.58 11.12
C GLN A 124 -12.30 -16.64 12.17
N GLU A 125 -11.58 -16.65 13.30
CA GLU A 125 -11.85 -17.53 14.43
C GLU A 125 -13.23 -17.27 15.03
N GLY A 126 -13.57 -16.00 15.31
CA GLY A 126 -14.86 -15.63 15.88
C GLY A 126 -16.03 -16.02 14.97
N LEU A 127 -15.88 -15.88 13.66
CA LEU A 127 -16.86 -16.33 12.68
C LEU A 127 -17.01 -17.86 12.66
N GLN A 128 -15.90 -18.60 12.79
CA GLN A 128 -15.96 -20.06 12.90
C GLN A 128 -16.68 -20.49 14.17
N GLN A 129 -16.39 -19.85 15.30
CA GLN A 129 -17.05 -20.09 16.60
C GLN A 129 -18.54 -19.75 16.57
N LEU A 130 -18.94 -18.66 15.89
CA LEU A 130 -20.34 -18.35 15.64
C LEU A 130 -21.03 -19.48 14.88
N ILE A 131 -20.46 -19.88 13.73
CA ILE A 131 -21.06 -20.88 12.84
C ILE A 131 -21.12 -22.26 13.52
N SER A 132 -20.15 -22.59 14.36
CA SER A 132 -20.14 -23.85 15.14
C SER A 132 -21.10 -23.84 16.33
N GLY A 133 -21.79 -22.72 16.60
CA GLY A 133 -22.71 -22.58 17.73
C GLY A 133 -22.03 -22.38 19.09
N PHE A 134 -20.75 -22.02 19.12
CA PHE A 134 -20.06 -21.70 20.37
C PHE A 134 -20.61 -20.39 20.95
N TYR A 135 -20.69 -19.33 20.15
CA TYR A 135 -21.39 -18.12 20.55
C TYR A 135 -22.90 -18.30 20.46
N ASN A 136 -23.60 -17.76 21.46
CA ASN A 136 -25.04 -17.57 21.41
C ASN A 136 -25.37 -16.10 21.09
N LEU A 137 -26.57 -15.89 20.58
CA LEU A 137 -27.04 -14.59 20.10
C LEU A 137 -27.86 -13.84 21.16
N THR A 138 -27.92 -14.38 22.37
CA THR A 138 -28.85 -13.96 23.44
C THR A 138 -28.14 -13.62 24.75
N GLN A 139 -26.83 -13.34 24.70
CA GLN A 139 -26.04 -12.91 25.87
C GLN A 139 -26.11 -13.91 27.05
N GLN A 140 -26.43 -15.16 26.79
CA GLN A 140 -26.41 -16.18 27.83
C GLN A 140 -24.96 -16.57 28.13
N PRO A 141 -24.66 -17.01 29.35
CA PRO A 141 -23.34 -17.51 29.68
C PRO A 141 -22.91 -18.62 28.73
N LEU A 142 -21.68 -18.52 28.21
CA LEU A 142 -21.08 -19.57 27.39
C LEU A 142 -20.84 -20.82 28.26
N GLU A 143 -21.12 -21.99 27.68
CA GLU A 143 -20.82 -23.26 28.35
C GLU A 143 -19.34 -23.66 28.16
N GLY A 144 -18.85 -24.53 29.06
CA GLY A 144 -17.47 -25.02 29.00
C GLY A 144 -16.44 -24.07 29.60
N ALA A 145 -15.17 -24.25 29.23
CA ALA A 145 -14.05 -23.43 29.72
C ALA A 145 -13.84 -22.17 28.86
N ALA A 146 -14.93 -21.43 28.58
CA ALA A 146 -14.87 -20.19 27.81
C ALA A 146 -14.04 -19.13 28.53
N THR A 147 -13.23 -18.39 27.80
CA THR A 147 -12.44 -17.28 28.34
C THR A 147 -13.31 -16.06 28.62
N ALA A 148 -12.84 -15.14 29.46
CA ALA A 148 -13.54 -13.88 29.71
C ALA A 148 -13.71 -13.05 28.42
N GLU A 149 -12.71 -13.08 27.54
CA GLU A 149 -12.75 -12.42 26.23
C GLU A 149 -13.84 -13.03 25.34
N GLN A 150 -13.94 -14.35 25.27
CA GLN A 150 -15.00 -15.04 24.53
C GLN A 150 -16.39 -14.68 25.06
N GLN A 151 -16.56 -14.59 26.38
CA GLN A 151 -17.84 -14.14 26.96
C GLN A 151 -18.15 -12.69 26.58
N ASN A 152 -17.16 -11.80 26.60
CA ASN A 152 -17.34 -10.41 26.19
C ASN A 152 -17.70 -10.29 24.70
N ILE A 153 -17.09 -11.10 23.83
CA ILE A 153 -17.45 -11.17 22.40
C ILE A 153 -18.91 -11.63 22.26
N ASN A 154 -19.31 -12.69 22.97
CA ASN A 154 -20.69 -13.19 22.97
C ASN A 154 -21.71 -12.09 23.34
N ASP A 155 -21.39 -11.32 24.38
CA ASP A 155 -22.24 -10.25 24.85
C ASP A 155 -22.32 -9.09 23.86
N GLU A 156 -21.18 -8.73 23.26
CA GLU A 156 -21.09 -7.66 22.27
C GLU A 156 -21.78 -8.01 20.95
N ILE A 157 -21.84 -9.31 20.57
CA ILE A 157 -22.65 -9.77 19.43
C ILE A 157 -24.11 -9.39 19.63
N HIS A 158 -24.67 -9.71 20.80
CA HIS A 158 -26.06 -9.38 21.12
C HIS A 158 -26.28 -7.87 21.18
N ALA A 159 -25.37 -7.12 21.80
CA ALA A 159 -25.42 -5.66 21.84
C ALA A 159 -25.45 -5.06 20.42
N THR A 160 -24.58 -5.53 19.53
CA THR A 160 -24.52 -5.07 18.13
C THR A 160 -25.80 -5.41 17.36
N LEU A 161 -26.35 -6.63 17.52
CA LEU A 161 -27.57 -7.05 16.81
C LEU A 161 -28.83 -6.33 17.29
N THR A 162 -28.82 -5.80 18.51
CA THR A 162 -29.95 -5.07 19.12
C THR A 162 -29.80 -3.55 19.04
N ASP A 163 -28.64 -3.05 18.62
CA ASP A 163 -28.38 -1.63 18.40
C ASP A 163 -29.08 -1.11 17.14
N THR A 164 -29.91 -0.08 17.30
CA THR A 164 -30.63 0.56 16.19
C THR A 164 -29.72 1.31 15.22
N ASP A 165 -28.50 1.67 15.64
CA ASP A 165 -27.49 2.32 14.79
C ASP A 165 -26.68 1.30 13.97
N PHE A 166 -26.82 0.00 14.23
CA PHE A 166 -26.18 -1.03 13.42
C PHE A 166 -26.70 -0.98 11.99
N ARG A 167 -25.81 -0.86 11.01
CA ARG A 167 -26.17 -0.67 9.59
C ARG A 167 -27.03 -1.80 9.00
N LEU A 168 -27.01 -3.00 9.62
CA LEU A 168 -27.80 -4.16 9.23
C LEU A 168 -28.88 -4.51 10.27
N TYR A 169 -29.25 -3.54 11.12
CA TYR A 169 -30.29 -3.70 12.12
C TYR A 169 -31.59 -4.22 11.51
N ASP A 170 -32.19 -5.19 12.20
CA ASP A 170 -33.50 -5.75 11.87
C ASP A 170 -34.33 -5.82 13.15
N ALA A 171 -35.44 -5.07 13.17
CA ALA A 171 -36.27 -4.90 14.37
C ALA A 171 -36.94 -6.21 14.83
N GLU A 172 -37.28 -7.10 13.90
CA GLU A 172 -37.91 -8.39 14.22
C GLU A 172 -36.88 -9.32 14.85
N LEU A 173 -35.69 -9.41 14.26
CA LEU A 173 -34.58 -10.19 14.82
C LEU A 173 -34.18 -9.65 16.20
N ALA A 174 -34.00 -8.34 16.35
CA ALA A 174 -33.62 -7.72 17.61
C ALA A 174 -34.66 -7.98 18.72
N GLY A 175 -35.96 -7.89 18.39
CA GLY A 175 -37.05 -8.24 19.29
C GLY A 175 -36.99 -9.71 19.72
N LEU A 176 -36.86 -10.63 18.76
CA LEU A 176 -36.74 -12.07 19.03
C LEU A 176 -35.57 -12.39 19.96
N LEU A 177 -34.39 -11.82 19.69
CA LEU A 177 -33.19 -12.05 20.50
C LEU A 177 -33.34 -11.46 21.91
N SER A 178 -33.97 -10.30 22.05
CA SER A 178 -34.22 -9.67 23.35
C SER A 178 -35.20 -10.50 24.19
N ASP A 179 -36.31 -10.94 23.60
CA ASP A 179 -37.30 -11.78 24.27
C ASP A 179 -36.69 -13.13 24.68
N ALA A 180 -35.88 -13.73 23.81
CA ALA A 180 -35.18 -14.98 24.11
C ALA A 180 -34.16 -14.82 25.25
N ARG A 181 -33.38 -13.73 25.27
CA ARG A 181 -32.47 -13.41 26.37
C ARG A 181 -33.23 -13.26 27.69
N ASP A 182 -34.31 -12.49 27.70
CA ASP A 182 -35.09 -12.21 28.90
C ASP A 182 -35.78 -13.47 29.44
N ALA A 183 -36.07 -14.44 28.56
CA ALA A 183 -36.54 -15.77 28.90
C ALA A 183 -35.44 -16.77 29.31
N GLY A 184 -34.16 -16.38 29.26
CA GLY A 184 -33.02 -17.26 29.55
C GLY A 184 -32.79 -18.36 28.50
N MET A 185 -33.24 -18.13 27.26
CA MET A 185 -33.10 -19.08 26.15
C MET A 185 -31.83 -18.80 25.36
N VAL A 186 -31.14 -19.88 24.99
CA VAL A 186 -29.99 -19.85 24.07
C VAL A 186 -30.51 -19.91 22.64
N VAL A 187 -30.12 -18.94 21.81
CA VAL A 187 -30.32 -18.98 20.36
C VAL A 187 -28.95 -19.02 19.68
N GLN A 188 -28.71 -19.99 18.83
CA GLN A 188 -27.47 -20.19 18.10
C GLN A 188 -27.63 -19.81 16.63
N TYR A 189 -26.50 -19.69 15.92
CA TYR A 189 -26.47 -19.42 14.48
C TYR A 189 -27.36 -20.40 13.68
N GLN A 190 -27.30 -21.69 14.00
CA GLN A 190 -28.02 -22.74 13.29
C GLN A 190 -29.54 -22.72 13.52
N ASP A 191 -30.02 -22.06 14.58
CA ASP A 191 -31.46 -21.90 14.84
C ASP A 191 -32.10 -20.87 13.90
N LEU A 192 -31.30 -19.93 13.40
CA LEU A 192 -31.74 -18.85 12.52
C LEU A 192 -31.31 -19.05 11.06
N VAL A 193 -30.28 -19.86 10.82
CA VAL A 193 -29.71 -20.12 9.50
C VAL A 193 -29.74 -21.62 9.24
N SER A 194 -30.82 -22.06 8.60
CA SER A 194 -31.07 -23.46 8.25
C SER A 194 -30.57 -23.80 6.84
N ASN A 195 -30.54 -22.80 5.96
CA ASN A 195 -30.08 -22.92 4.59
C ASN A 195 -29.28 -21.67 4.22
N ASP A 196 -28.00 -21.86 3.90
CA ASP A 196 -27.06 -20.78 3.58
C ASP A 196 -27.40 -20.01 2.30
N GLN A 197 -28.34 -20.48 1.50
CA GLN A 197 -28.82 -19.84 0.27
C GLN A 197 -30.12 -19.05 0.51
N ALA A 198 -31.04 -19.60 1.30
CA ALA A 198 -32.31 -18.95 1.63
C ALA A 198 -32.15 -17.90 2.75
N ASP A 199 -31.31 -18.20 3.75
CA ASP A 199 -31.17 -17.41 4.98
C ASP A 199 -29.95 -16.46 4.93
N ARG A 200 -29.40 -16.22 3.72
CA ARG A 200 -28.21 -15.41 3.46
C ARG A 200 -28.22 -14.06 4.16
N ARG A 201 -29.39 -13.41 4.23
CA ARG A 201 -29.54 -12.09 4.84
C ARG A 201 -29.24 -12.13 6.34
N VAL A 202 -29.87 -13.06 7.05
CA VAL A 202 -29.68 -13.23 8.49
C VAL A 202 -28.24 -13.69 8.74
N ALA A 203 -27.76 -14.68 7.98
CA ALA A 203 -26.37 -15.14 8.04
C ALA A 203 -25.36 -13.99 7.92
N TYR A 204 -25.54 -13.09 6.94
CA TYR A 204 -24.66 -11.94 6.74
C TYR A 204 -24.73 -10.94 7.91
N ALA A 205 -25.92 -10.64 8.42
CA ALA A 205 -26.08 -9.75 9.57
C ALA A 205 -25.40 -10.30 10.83
N LEU A 206 -25.59 -11.59 11.11
CA LEU A 206 -24.96 -12.28 12.24
C LEU A 206 -23.43 -12.28 12.10
N GLN A 207 -22.89 -12.66 10.94
CA GLN A 207 -21.46 -12.67 10.69
C GLN A 207 -20.85 -11.26 10.77
N ALA A 208 -21.54 -10.24 10.23
CA ALA A 208 -21.07 -8.86 10.32
C ALA A 208 -21.06 -8.34 11.76
N ALA A 209 -22.10 -8.64 12.55
CA ALA A 209 -22.16 -8.28 13.96
C ALA A 209 -21.05 -8.97 14.76
N THR A 210 -20.79 -10.26 14.52
CA THR A 210 -19.68 -10.98 15.16
C THR A 210 -18.32 -10.42 14.78
N ALA A 211 -18.08 -10.09 13.51
CA ALA A 211 -16.83 -9.46 13.11
C ALA A 211 -16.61 -8.11 13.83
N MET A 212 -17.67 -7.30 13.98
CA MET A 212 -17.63 -6.05 14.72
C MET A 212 -17.40 -6.26 16.22
N ALA A 213 -18.09 -7.23 16.82
CA ALA A 213 -17.91 -7.58 18.22
C ALA A 213 -16.47 -8.03 18.54
N VAL A 214 -15.89 -8.85 17.66
CA VAL A 214 -14.47 -9.23 17.76
C VAL A 214 -13.56 -8.02 17.66
N ASP A 215 -13.80 -7.10 16.71
CA ASP A 215 -12.99 -5.88 16.57
C ASP A 215 -13.11 -4.94 17.80
N THR A 216 -14.26 -4.93 18.47
CA THR A 216 -14.48 -4.14 19.69
C THR A 216 -13.78 -4.75 20.90
N VAL A 217 -13.76 -6.08 21.02
CA VAL A 217 -13.36 -6.77 22.24
C VAL A 217 -11.93 -7.31 22.21
N ALA A 218 -11.47 -7.85 21.07
CA ALA A 218 -10.20 -8.54 20.97
C ALA A 218 -9.02 -7.56 21.04
N ASP A 219 -8.18 -7.71 22.07
CA ASP A 219 -6.96 -6.90 22.24
C ASP A 219 -5.73 -7.65 21.72
N ASN A 220 -5.37 -7.35 20.48
CA ASN A 220 -4.21 -7.94 19.81
C ASN A 220 -2.95 -7.06 19.92
N GLU A 221 -2.94 -5.99 20.71
CA GLU A 221 -1.84 -5.02 20.71
C GLU A 221 -0.54 -5.61 21.25
N GLY A 222 -0.63 -6.37 22.35
CA GLY A 222 0.53 -7.01 22.96
C GLY A 222 1.21 -8.01 22.02
N ASP A 223 0.42 -8.85 21.37
CA ASP A 223 0.91 -9.86 20.43
C ASP A 223 1.46 -9.21 19.15
N ALA A 224 0.79 -8.18 18.63
CA ALA A 224 1.27 -7.41 17.48
C ALA A 224 2.64 -6.78 17.75
N LEU A 225 2.86 -6.24 18.96
CA LEU A 225 4.13 -5.66 19.36
C LEU A 225 5.22 -6.73 19.51
N ALA A 226 4.88 -7.90 20.05
CA ALA A 226 5.81 -9.03 20.17
C ALA A 226 6.28 -9.51 18.78
N LEU A 227 5.34 -9.71 17.84
CA LEU A 227 5.65 -10.10 16.46
C LEU A 227 6.46 -9.01 15.73
N ALA A 228 6.11 -7.74 15.91
CA ALA A 228 6.88 -6.63 15.33
C ALA A 228 8.32 -6.61 15.84
N THR A 229 8.52 -6.83 17.14
CA THR A 229 9.85 -6.89 17.76
C THR A 229 10.67 -8.08 17.24
N ALA A 230 10.03 -9.24 17.01
CA ALA A 230 10.69 -10.39 16.40
C ALA A 230 11.09 -10.08 14.94
N ALA A 231 10.20 -9.46 14.17
CA ALA A 231 10.44 -9.11 12.77
C ALA A 231 11.51 -8.03 12.59
N ASP A 232 11.62 -7.07 13.51
CA ASP A 232 12.61 -5.97 13.45
C ASP A 232 14.07 -6.46 13.33
N ASN A 233 14.38 -7.65 13.83
CA ASN A 233 15.71 -8.24 13.72
C ASN A 233 15.98 -8.88 12.35
N LEU A 234 14.93 -9.13 11.57
CA LEU A 234 14.99 -9.85 10.29
C LEU A 234 14.78 -8.94 9.09
N ILE A 235 14.23 -7.74 9.30
CA ILE A 235 13.98 -6.74 8.27
C ILE A 235 14.92 -5.54 8.41
N ASP A 236 15.11 -4.80 7.32
CA ASP A 236 15.87 -3.54 7.35
C ASP A 236 14.91 -2.34 7.47
N ALA A 237 14.34 -2.18 8.67
CA ALA A 237 13.47 -1.05 9.03
C ALA A 237 14.26 0.27 9.08
N PRO A 238 13.59 1.44 9.01
CA PRO A 238 14.23 2.75 9.12
C PRO A 238 15.06 2.89 10.40
N LYS A 239 16.37 3.10 10.23
CA LYS A 239 17.36 3.25 11.29
C LYS A 239 18.43 4.26 10.86
N PRO A 240 19.19 4.84 11.81
CA PRO A 240 20.33 5.69 11.47
C PRO A 240 21.29 4.99 10.50
N ARG A 241 21.75 5.74 9.49
CA ARG A 241 22.64 5.24 8.44
C ARG A 241 24.04 5.82 8.59
N THR A 242 25.03 5.08 8.08
CA THR A 242 26.40 5.57 8.02
C THR A 242 26.47 6.72 7.03
N VAL A 243 26.90 7.88 7.52
CA VAL A 243 27.07 9.11 6.73
C VAL A 243 28.50 9.60 6.91
N ARG A 244 29.14 9.99 5.81
CA ARG A 244 30.48 10.57 5.83
C ARG A 244 30.54 11.81 4.95
N MET A 245 30.88 12.95 5.55
CA MET A 245 31.20 14.18 4.84
C MET A 245 32.71 14.25 4.63
N PHE A 246 33.12 14.63 3.42
CA PHE A 246 34.55 14.70 3.08
C PHE A 246 34.94 15.99 2.36
N ASN A 247 33.97 16.79 1.91
CA ASN A 247 34.23 18.10 1.32
C ASN A 247 33.23 19.15 1.84
N GLN A 248 33.68 20.40 1.94
CA GLN A 248 32.86 21.56 2.30
C GLN A 248 33.28 22.75 1.44
N ARG A 249 32.30 23.44 0.85
CA ARG A 249 32.48 24.64 0.03
C ARG A 249 31.35 25.63 0.27
N ASP A 250 31.58 26.90 -0.03
CA ASP A 250 30.50 27.88 -0.05
C ASP A 250 29.67 27.74 -1.33
N GLY A 251 28.36 28.05 -1.25
CA GLY A 251 27.47 28.01 -2.41
C GLY A 251 28.01 28.80 -3.61
N GLY A 252 28.54 30.00 -3.38
CA GLY A 252 29.15 30.84 -4.42
C GLY A 252 30.37 30.23 -5.12
N GLU A 253 31.12 29.36 -4.44
CA GLU A 253 32.27 28.63 -5.03
C GLU A 253 31.82 27.48 -5.94
N ILE A 254 30.63 26.95 -5.70
CA ILE A 254 30.02 25.90 -6.52
C ILE A 254 29.38 26.52 -7.75
N ASN A 255 28.57 27.56 -7.53
CA ASN A 255 27.94 28.31 -8.59
C ASN A 255 27.74 29.75 -8.09
N PRO A 256 28.32 30.76 -8.78
CA PRO A 256 28.21 32.17 -8.36
C PRO A 256 26.76 32.67 -8.17
N ALA A 257 25.77 32.04 -8.83
CA ALA A 257 24.35 32.38 -8.66
C ALA A 257 23.78 31.99 -7.29
N LEU A 258 24.46 31.14 -6.52
CA LEU A 258 24.07 30.74 -5.17
C LEU A 258 24.59 31.72 -4.09
N ALA A 259 25.55 32.58 -4.42
CA ALA A 259 25.94 33.68 -3.55
C ALA A 259 24.86 34.77 -3.57
N GLN A 260 24.48 35.27 -2.39
CA GLN A 260 23.38 36.22 -2.24
C GLN A 260 23.82 37.41 -1.40
N GLU A 261 23.08 38.51 -1.49
CA GLU A 261 23.33 39.71 -0.69
C GLU A 261 22.02 40.18 -0.06
N VAL A 262 22.00 40.31 1.26
CA VAL A 262 20.85 40.78 2.02
C VAL A 262 21.28 41.98 2.84
N GLN A 263 20.65 43.13 2.60
CA GLN A 263 20.96 44.39 3.30
C GLN A 263 22.46 44.77 3.25
N GLY A 264 23.13 44.51 2.14
CA GLY A 264 24.58 44.77 1.98
C GLY A 264 25.50 43.75 2.67
N THR A 265 24.94 42.70 3.25
CA THR A 265 25.70 41.58 3.84
C THR A 265 25.76 40.43 2.82
N PRO A 266 26.95 40.04 2.34
CA PRO A 266 27.11 38.84 1.55
C PRO A 266 26.75 37.61 2.37
N LEU A 267 25.89 36.75 1.82
CA LEU A 267 25.44 35.52 2.45
C LEU A 267 25.68 34.35 1.50
N ASN A 268 26.28 33.29 2.04
CA ASN A 268 26.46 32.02 1.35
C ASN A 268 25.92 30.91 2.25
N ILE A 269 25.37 29.88 1.61
CA ILE A 269 25.15 28.59 2.27
C ILE A 269 26.46 27.81 2.32
N HIS A 270 26.67 27.04 3.40
CA HIS A 270 27.69 26.01 3.46
C HIS A 270 27.15 24.76 2.78
N VAL A 271 27.89 24.25 1.81
CA VAL A 271 27.57 23.02 1.09
C VAL A 271 28.59 21.95 1.45
N TYR A 272 28.10 20.91 2.10
CA TYR A 272 28.86 19.72 2.47
C TYR A 272 28.56 18.62 1.47
N GLU A 273 29.60 18.06 0.86
CA GLU A 273 29.48 16.89 -0.01
C GLU A 273 29.94 15.65 0.75
N GLY A 274 29.17 14.58 0.59
CA GLY A 274 29.38 13.37 1.34
C GLY A 274 28.75 12.17 0.67
N GLU A 275 28.67 11.11 1.45
CA GLU A 275 28.09 9.83 1.07
C GLU A 275 27.23 9.26 2.21
N ILE A 276 26.22 8.48 1.84
CA ILE A 276 25.37 7.71 2.75
C ILE A 276 25.26 6.27 2.26
N THR A 277 25.33 5.33 3.19
CA THR A 277 25.14 3.89 2.91
C THR A 277 23.70 3.49 3.19
N LEU A 278 23.01 2.99 2.17
CA LEU A 278 21.58 2.67 2.16
C LEU A 278 21.32 1.18 1.85
N PRO A 279 20.27 0.59 2.44
CA PRO A 279 19.87 -0.76 2.09
C PRO A 279 19.36 -0.79 0.65
N TYR A 280 19.66 -1.87 -0.06
CA TYR A 280 19.23 -2.10 -1.42
C TYR A 280 18.41 -3.38 -1.51
N PHE A 281 17.22 -3.29 -2.10
CA PHE A 281 16.21 -4.37 -2.14
C PHE A 281 15.99 -4.95 -3.54
N GLN A 282 16.59 -4.33 -4.57
CA GLN A 282 16.55 -4.87 -5.94
C GLN A 282 17.81 -5.69 -6.20
N GLY A 283 17.85 -6.42 -7.32
CA GLY A 283 19.07 -7.13 -7.73
C GLY A 283 20.26 -6.18 -7.88
N VAL A 284 21.30 -6.37 -7.06
CA VAL A 284 22.54 -5.60 -7.13
C VAL A 284 23.19 -5.86 -8.49
N PRO A 285 23.45 -4.83 -9.32
CA PRO A 285 24.11 -5.07 -10.60
C PRO A 285 25.57 -5.47 -10.40
N GLU A 286 25.88 -6.74 -10.63
CA GLU A 286 27.27 -7.24 -10.70
C GLU A 286 27.91 -7.04 -12.09
N ALA A 287 27.08 -6.74 -13.10
CA ALA A 287 27.49 -6.55 -14.49
C ALA A 287 27.11 -5.15 -15.01
N THR A 288 27.91 -4.64 -15.96
CA THR A 288 27.71 -3.34 -16.60
C THR A 288 26.53 -3.31 -17.60
N ASP A 289 25.79 -4.41 -17.74
CA ASP A 289 24.70 -4.57 -18.70
C ASP A 289 23.30 -4.30 -18.10
N GLY A 290 23.22 -4.05 -16.78
CA GLY A 290 21.97 -3.80 -16.07
C GLY A 290 20.95 -4.94 -16.19
N SER A 291 21.38 -6.18 -16.44
CA SER A 291 20.50 -7.36 -16.51
C SER A 291 19.74 -7.57 -15.20
N ALA A 292 20.44 -7.53 -14.06
CA ALA A 292 19.86 -7.65 -12.73
C ALA A 292 18.73 -6.63 -12.48
N LEU A 293 18.85 -5.39 -12.95
CA LEU A 293 17.81 -4.36 -12.81
C LEU A 293 16.54 -4.66 -13.61
N ARG A 294 16.66 -5.41 -14.71
CA ARG A 294 15.55 -5.71 -15.64
C ARG A 294 14.82 -6.99 -15.29
N SER A 295 15.51 -7.96 -14.70
CA SER A 295 14.95 -9.29 -14.42
C SER A 295 14.71 -9.56 -12.94
N ALA A 296 15.40 -8.89 -12.02
CA ALA A 296 15.18 -9.08 -10.60
C ALA A 296 13.92 -8.34 -10.12
N SER A 297 13.19 -8.99 -9.21
CA SER A 297 12.11 -8.41 -8.43
C SER A 297 12.56 -8.34 -6.97
N TRP A 298 11.87 -7.54 -6.14
CA TRP A 298 12.03 -7.65 -4.70
C TRP A 298 11.60 -9.04 -4.25
N LEU A 299 12.39 -9.64 -3.37
CA LEU A 299 12.08 -10.90 -2.72
C LEU A 299 11.51 -10.62 -1.32
N PRO A 300 10.64 -11.49 -0.81
CA PRO A 300 10.14 -11.38 0.56
C PRO A 300 11.24 -11.68 1.58
N ALA A 301 11.24 -10.97 2.71
CA ALA A 301 12.14 -11.25 3.83
C ALA A 301 11.98 -12.70 4.33
N ASP A 302 13.12 -13.31 4.70
CA ASP A 302 13.17 -14.65 5.26
C ASP A 302 12.91 -14.59 6.77
N PHE A 303 11.77 -15.14 7.19
CA PHE A 303 11.39 -15.22 8.60
C PHE A 303 11.69 -16.58 9.22
N SER A 304 12.38 -17.48 8.51
CA SER A 304 12.57 -18.89 8.95
C SER A 304 13.37 -19.04 10.24
N ALA A 305 14.08 -17.98 10.65
CA ALA A 305 14.79 -17.91 11.92
C ALA A 305 13.89 -17.66 13.14
N GLU A 306 12.63 -17.22 12.94
CA GLU A 306 11.69 -16.86 14.01
C GLU A 306 10.39 -17.67 13.87
N GLU A 307 10.20 -18.68 14.71
CA GLU A 307 9.05 -19.60 14.65
C GLU A 307 7.69 -18.92 14.88
N SER A 308 7.69 -17.78 15.58
CA SER A 308 6.48 -16.98 15.82
C SER A 308 5.99 -16.22 14.58
N LEU A 309 6.81 -16.12 13.53
CA LEU A 309 6.51 -15.36 12.33
C LEU A 309 6.10 -16.25 11.16
N ASP A 310 4.98 -15.89 10.54
CA ASP A 310 4.52 -16.54 9.31
C ASP A 310 5.49 -16.27 8.16
N GLN A 311 5.81 -17.31 7.40
CA GLN A 311 6.62 -17.19 6.19
C GLN A 311 5.84 -16.55 5.05
N ALA A 312 6.57 -15.95 4.12
CA ALA A 312 5.99 -15.42 2.90
C ALA A 312 5.26 -16.52 2.11
N PRO A 313 4.00 -16.29 1.68
CA PRO A 313 3.21 -17.30 0.98
C PRO A 313 3.64 -17.49 -0.49
N SER A 314 4.54 -16.64 -1.01
CA SER A 314 5.02 -16.67 -2.40
C SER A 314 6.34 -15.93 -2.54
N ASP A 315 6.95 -15.95 -3.73
CA ASP A 315 8.16 -15.19 -4.10
C ASP A 315 7.92 -13.68 -4.32
N ARG A 316 6.74 -13.16 -3.96
CA ARG A 316 6.32 -11.77 -4.21
C ARG A 316 6.08 -11.01 -2.91
N VAL A 317 6.66 -9.81 -2.85
CA VAL A 317 6.30 -8.79 -1.87
C VAL A 317 4.93 -8.21 -2.23
N THR A 318 3.98 -8.31 -1.32
CA THR A 318 2.60 -7.85 -1.52
C THR A 318 2.05 -7.27 -0.21
N TYR A 319 0.87 -6.65 -0.23
CA TYR A 319 0.22 -6.23 1.02
C TYR A 319 -0.05 -7.38 2.02
N ARG A 320 -0.06 -8.64 1.55
CA ARG A 320 -0.22 -9.83 2.40
C ARG A 320 1.08 -10.28 3.07
N PHE A 321 2.21 -9.94 2.47
CA PHE A 321 3.54 -10.10 3.05
C PHE A 321 4.42 -8.92 2.57
N PRO A 322 4.38 -7.80 3.31
CA PRO A 322 4.93 -6.52 2.86
C PRO A 322 6.40 -6.31 3.24
N PHE A 323 7.09 -7.34 3.72
CA PHE A 323 8.48 -7.25 4.14
C PHE A 323 9.41 -7.67 3.01
N ALA A 324 10.27 -6.76 2.56
CA ALA A 324 11.23 -7.03 1.50
C ALA A 324 12.57 -7.49 2.09
N GLU A 325 13.17 -8.50 1.46
CA GLU A 325 14.52 -8.95 1.78
C GLU A 325 15.55 -7.94 1.29
N LYS A 326 16.47 -7.59 2.19
CA LYS A 326 17.61 -6.75 1.83
C LYS A 326 18.59 -7.57 0.98
N SER A 327 18.75 -7.16 -0.27
CA SER A 327 19.69 -7.78 -1.21
C SER A 327 21.14 -7.29 -1.02
N GLY A 328 21.33 -6.13 -0.39
CA GLY A 328 22.66 -5.58 -0.12
C GLY A 328 22.64 -4.18 0.48
N GLU A 329 23.80 -3.53 0.43
CA GLU A 329 23.99 -2.11 0.79
C GLU A 329 24.57 -1.38 -0.42
N THR A 330 24.22 -0.11 -0.58
CA THR A 330 24.76 0.75 -1.62
C THR A 330 25.14 2.10 -1.03
N THR A 331 26.36 2.55 -1.30
CA THR A 331 26.83 3.87 -0.91
C THR A 331 26.53 4.84 -2.05
N VAL A 332 25.74 5.87 -1.74
CA VAL A 332 25.31 6.89 -2.70
C VAL A 332 25.76 8.29 -2.27
N PRO A 333 26.02 9.18 -3.24
CA PRO A 333 26.36 10.56 -2.95
C PRO A 333 25.23 11.31 -2.25
N ILE A 334 25.60 12.22 -1.34
CA ILE A 334 24.71 13.22 -0.77
C ILE A 334 25.33 14.61 -0.82
N VAL A 335 24.47 15.61 -0.79
CA VAL A 335 24.85 17.01 -0.55
C VAL A 335 23.99 17.55 0.57
N VAL A 336 24.62 18.18 1.56
CA VAL A 336 23.93 18.90 2.63
C VAL A 336 24.21 20.37 2.46
N ALA A 337 23.16 21.19 2.43
CA ALA A 337 23.30 22.63 2.39
C ALA A 337 22.69 23.24 3.64
N ALA A 338 23.48 24.05 4.34
CA ALA A 338 23.14 24.66 5.62
C ALA A 338 23.41 26.18 5.58
N PRO A 339 22.67 26.99 6.35
CA PRO A 339 22.96 28.40 6.48
C PRO A 339 24.32 28.64 7.17
N ASP A 340 25.00 29.74 6.82
CA ASP A 340 26.24 30.14 7.50
C ASP A 340 25.93 30.76 8.87
N THR A 341 26.00 29.93 9.90
CA THR A 341 25.73 30.33 11.29
C THR A 341 26.78 31.24 11.89
N ASN A 342 27.88 31.51 11.20
CA ASN A 342 28.84 32.55 11.61
C ASN A 342 28.39 33.96 11.19
N GLN A 343 27.39 34.09 10.30
CA GLN A 343 26.88 35.39 9.87
C GLN A 343 26.03 36.04 10.97
N ALA A 344 26.26 37.33 11.24
CA ALA A 344 25.57 38.06 12.29
C ALA A 344 24.03 38.12 12.10
N LEU A 345 23.56 38.06 10.85
CA LEU A 345 22.13 38.00 10.53
C LEU A 345 21.50 36.63 10.82
N ILE A 346 22.29 35.55 10.79
CA ILE A 346 21.82 34.15 10.86
C ILE A 346 22.05 33.55 12.24
N ALA A 347 23.20 33.81 12.86
CA ALA A 347 23.60 33.22 14.14
C ALA A 347 22.50 33.31 15.22
N PRO A 348 21.83 34.47 15.42
CA PRO A 348 20.77 34.60 16.43
C PRO A 348 19.51 33.78 16.15
N GLN A 349 19.32 33.34 14.89
CA GLN A 349 18.14 32.60 14.44
C GLN A 349 18.35 31.07 14.44
N THR A 350 19.52 30.59 14.89
CA THR A 350 19.82 29.16 14.93
C THR A 350 18.90 28.45 15.93
N PRO A 351 18.09 27.46 15.52
CA PRO A 351 17.15 26.79 16.43
C PRO A 351 17.89 25.97 17.49
N ALA A 352 17.43 26.04 18.74
CA ALA A 352 18.03 25.33 19.87
C ALA A 352 18.07 23.80 19.72
N ASN A 353 17.10 23.23 18.97
CA ASN A 353 17.00 21.79 18.73
C ASN A 353 17.58 21.36 17.37
N GLY A 354 18.38 22.21 16.74
CA GLY A 354 18.89 22.00 15.39
C GLY A 354 17.89 22.42 14.31
N PHE A 355 18.38 22.51 13.07
CA PHE A 355 17.56 22.93 11.94
C PHE A 355 16.57 21.83 11.54
N PRO A 356 15.30 22.15 11.26
CA PRO A 356 14.45 21.22 10.51
C PRO A 356 15.07 20.90 9.14
N VAL A 357 14.80 19.69 8.66
CA VAL A 357 15.48 19.13 7.50
C VAL A 357 14.51 18.96 6.34
N ILE A 358 14.90 19.42 5.17
CA ILE A 358 14.26 19.10 3.89
C ILE A 358 15.08 18.02 3.21
N ILE A 359 14.51 16.83 3.00
CA ILE A 359 15.12 15.79 2.20
C ILE A 359 14.61 15.93 0.76
N TYR A 360 15.54 16.03 -0.18
CA TYR A 360 15.28 16.15 -1.61
C TYR A 360 15.74 14.89 -2.35
N GLN A 361 14.79 14.29 -3.06
CA GLN A 361 15.06 13.24 -4.02
C GLN A 361 14.94 13.82 -5.44
N HIS A 362 16.00 13.70 -6.23
CA HIS A 362 16.01 14.19 -7.60
C HIS A 362 15.09 13.35 -8.52
N ALA A 363 14.61 13.97 -9.59
CA ALA A 363 13.92 13.25 -10.68
C ALA A 363 14.92 12.51 -11.58
N VAL A 364 14.43 11.59 -12.41
CA VAL A 364 15.23 10.69 -13.28
C VAL A 364 16.25 11.42 -14.19
N THR A 365 16.00 12.69 -14.55
CA THR A 365 16.87 13.46 -15.45
C THR A 365 17.63 14.59 -14.76
N THR A 366 17.64 14.61 -13.43
CA THR A 366 18.33 15.59 -12.59
C THR A 366 19.22 14.85 -11.60
N ASP A 367 19.89 15.60 -10.73
CA ASP A 367 20.82 15.06 -9.74
C ASP A 367 20.72 15.81 -8.41
N ARG A 368 21.45 15.34 -7.39
CA ARG A 368 21.48 15.95 -6.05
C ARG A 368 21.76 17.46 -6.03
N SER A 369 22.48 18.04 -7.00
CA SER A 369 22.77 19.48 -7.04
C SER A 369 21.53 20.35 -7.31
N ALA A 370 20.47 19.77 -7.88
CA ALA A 370 19.24 20.49 -8.20
C ALA A 370 18.52 21.06 -6.96
N ILE A 371 18.86 20.59 -5.76
CA ILE A 371 18.35 21.17 -4.50
C ILE A 371 18.97 22.52 -4.18
N LEU A 372 20.18 22.82 -4.66
CA LEU A 372 20.98 23.96 -4.18
C LEU A 372 20.31 25.34 -4.33
N PRO A 373 19.51 25.63 -5.38
CA PRO A 373 18.77 26.89 -5.46
C PRO A 373 17.70 27.01 -4.36
N LEU A 374 16.93 25.94 -4.12
CA LEU A 374 15.95 25.91 -3.03
C LEU A 374 16.66 25.93 -1.67
N ALA A 375 17.78 25.22 -1.53
CA ALA A 375 18.60 25.22 -0.33
C ALA A 375 19.12 26.61 0.02
N THR A 376 19.56 27.37 -0.99
CA THR A 376 19.98 28.77 -0.83
C THR A 376 18.82 29.60 -0.30
N ALA A 377 17.64 29.51 -0.92
CA ALA A 377 16.47 30.24 -0.45
C ALA A 377 16.03 29.84 0.97
N ALA A 378 16.05 28.54 1.28
CA ALA A 378 15.64 27.98 2.57
C ALA A 378 16.65 28.28 3.70
N GLY A 379 17.94 28.36 3.38
CA GLY A 379 18.98 28.81 4.32
C GLY A 379 18.94 30.33 4.53
N LEU A 380 18.64 31.10 3.48
CA LEU A 380 18.49 32.55 3.56
C LEU A 380 17.27 33.02 4.35
N SER A 381 16.26 32.17 4.57
CA SER A 381 15.15 32.54 5.46
C SER A 381 15.63 32.89 6.87
N CYS A 382 16.81 32.39 7.28
CA CYS A 382 17.46 32.76 8.53
C CYS A 382 17.94 34.19 8.63
N ALA A 383 18.11 34.88 7.50
CA ALA A 383 18.67 36.22 7.50
C ALA A 383 17.62 37.32 7.71
N ASP A 384 16.33 36.99 7.74
CA ASP A 384 15.25 37.93 8.04
C ASP A 384 14.94 37.92 9.56
N PRO A 385 15.27 38.99 10.30
CA PRO A 385 15.01 39.07 11.74
C PRO A 385 13.52 39.17 12.11
N GLY A 386 12.64 39.41 11.13
CA GLY A 386 11.18 39.40 11.30
C GLY A 386 10.52 38.08 10.87
N ASN A 387 11.31 37.08 10.46
CA ASN A 387 10.79 35.82 9.95
C ASN A 387 10.11 35.00 11.07
N THR A 388 8.89 34.53 10.80
CA THR A 388 8.14 33.61 11.66
C THR A 388 8.21 32.15 11.21
N PHE A 389 8.91 31.87 10.10
CA PHE A 389 9.12 30.53 9.55
C PHE A 389 10.46 29.97 10.00
N ASP A 390 10.56 28.64 10.07
CA ASP A 390 11.80 27.96 10.40
C ASP A 390 12.88 28.13 9.31
N CYS A 391 14.13 28.10 9.75
CA CYS A 391 15.31 27.90 8.92
C CYS A 391 15.48 26.42 8.58
N PHE A 392 15.85 26.07 7.35
CA PHE A 392 16.04 24.65 7.00
C PHE A 392 17.47 24.33 6.58
N VAL A 393 17.89 23.12 6.93
CA VAL A 393 18.98 22.43 6.24
C VAL A 393 18.37 21.55 5.17
N THR A 394 18.97 21.50 4.00
CA THR A 394 18.51 20.62 2.93
C THR A 394 19.50 19.50 2.66
N ILE A 395 19.00 18.30 2.39
CA ILE A 395 19.82 17.14 2.02
C ILE A 395 19.35 16.65 0.65
N GLY A 396 20.20 16.75 -0.36
CA GLY A 396 20.00 16.11 -1.66
C GLY A 396 20.65 14.73 -1.66
N ILE A 397 19.90 13.70 -2.06
CA ILE A 397 20.38 12.31 -2.11
C ILE A 397 20.29 11.80 -3.54
N ASP A 398 21.37 11.24 -4.06
CA ASP A 398 21.33 10.52 -5.33
C ASP A 398 20.72 9.12 -5.16
N GLN A 399 19.92 8.68 -6.13
CA GLN A 399 19.47 7.29 -6.19
C GLN A 399 20.64 6.36 -6.59
N PRO A 400 20.61 5.09 -6.16
CA PRO A 400 21.57 4.10 -6.63
C PRO A 400 21.63 4.07 -8.17
N LEU A 401 22.84 4.06 -8.72
CA LEU A 401 23.11 4.07 -10.18
C LEU A 401 22.60 5.31 -10.92
N HIS A 402 22.23 6.37 -10.20
CA HIS A 402 21.86 7.68 -10.73
C HIS A 402 22.81 8.74 -10.17
N GLY A 403 22.55 9.99 -10.52
CA GLY A 403 23.31 11.14 -10.03
C GLY A 403 24.16 11.79 -11.12
N ILE A 404 25.31 12.31 -10.70
CA ILE A 404 26.18 13.13 -11.54
C ILE A 404 27.23 12.25 -12.22
N PHE A 405 27.16 12.13 -13.55
CA PHE A 405 28.14 11.42 -14.39
C PHE A 405 29.11 12.35 -15.14
N GLY A 406 28.84 13.65 -15.12
CA GLY A 406 29.62 14.72 -15.72
C GLY A 406 29.55 15.95 -14.83
N GLU A 407 29.12 17.10 -15.34
CA GLU A 407 28.81 18.24 -14.49
C GLU A 407 27.35 18.16 -14.02
N GLY A 408 27.11 18.37 -12.72
CA GLY A 408 25.78 18.42 -12.16
C GLY A 408 25.02 19.66 -12.62
N VAL A 409 23.69 19.60 -12.59
CA VAL A 409 22.81 20.69 -13.07
C VAL A 409 23.14 22.05 -12.44
N VAL A 410 23.66 22.07 -11.21
CA VAL A 410 24.04 23.29 -10.48
C VAL A 410 25.53 23.28 -10.09
N GLY A 411 26.39 22.62 -10.87
CA GLY A 411 27.86 22.75 -10.76
C GLY A 411 28.55 21.84 -9.74
N LEU A 412 27.86 20.83 -9.20
CA LEU A 412 28.52 19.76 -8.44
C LEU A 412 29.23 18.76 -9.37
N ASN A 413 30.27 18.12 -8.87
CA ASN A 413 31.05 17.13 -9.63
C ASN A 413 30.60 15.68 -9.33
N PRO A 414 30.93 14.70 -10.19
CA PRO A 414 30.73 13.28 -9.90
C PRO A 414 31.50 12.90 -8.63
N ILE A 415 30.90 12.07 -7.77
CA ILE A 415 31.54 11.66 -6.51
C ILE A 415 32.88 10.94 -6.75
N THR A 416 32.99 10.22 -7.86
CA THR A 416 34.18 9.48 -8.29
C THR A 416 35.38 10.36 -8.61
N THR A 417 35.18 11.67 -8.75
CA THR A 417 36.24 12.67 -9.00
C THR A 417 36.59 13.49 -7.76
N GLN A 418 35.91 13.26 -6.63
CA GLN A 418 36.08 14.06 -5.42
C GLN A 418 37.10 13.42 -4.48
N ASP A 419 38.08 14.21 -4.08
CA ASP A 419 39.08 13.77 -3.10
C ASP A 419 38.39 13.42 -1.77
N GLY A 420 38.75 12.25 -1.24
CA GLY A 420 38.19 11.74 0.00
C GLY A 420 36.90 10.94 -0.14
N ALA A 421 36.27 10.83 -1.32
CA ALA A 421 35.16 9.89 -1.54
C ALA A 421 35.61 8.43 -1.40
N SER A 422 34.71 7.55 -0.96
CA SER A 422 35.01 6.11 -0.88
C SER A 422 35.01 5.49 -2.28
N ALA A 423 35.80 4.42 -2.49
CA ALA A 423 35.80 3.70 -3.77
C ALA A 423 34.44 3.05 -4.08
N ASP A 424 33.65 2.78 -3.04
CA ASP A 424 32.33 2.14 -3.12
C ASP A 424 31.19 3.15 -3.36
N ALA A 425 31.47 4.46 -3.29
CA ALA A 425 30.49 5.49 -3.59
C ALA A 425 30.11 5.45 -5.07
N SER A 426 28.94 4.88 -5.32
CA SER A 426 28.51 4.56 -6.67
C SER A 426 27.97 5.79 -7.42
N SER A 427 28.72 6.24 -8.41
CA SER A 427 28.16 6.69 -9.69
C SER A 427 28.59 5.64 -10.72
N VAL A 428 28.03 4.43 -10.67
CA VAL A 428 28.41 3.39 -11.64
C VAL A 428 28.00 3.88 -13.02
N THR A 429 28.98 4.36 -13.78
CA THR A 429 28.85 4.53 -15.21
C THR A 429 28.63 3.13 -15.77
N LEU A 430 27.40 2.77 -16.14
CA LEU A 430 27.19 1.64 -17.03
C LEU A 430 28.06 1.90 -18.25
N ALA A 431 29.17 1.18 -18.36
CA ALA A 431 30.16 1.36 -19.41
C ALA A 431 29.58 0.88 -20.75
N SER A 432 28.66 1.65 -21.31
CA SER A 432 28.29 1.54 -22.72
C SER A 432 27.70 2.88 -23.20
N PRO A 433 28.31 3.54 -24.19
CA PRO A 433 27.81 4.81 -24.73
C PRO A 433 26.48 4.69 -25.49
N LEU A 434 25.77 3.56 -25.40
CA LEU A 434 24.56 3.27 -26.18
C LEU A 434 23.31 2.94 -25.35
N THR A 435 23.38 2.94 -24.03
CA THR A 435 22.18 2.64 -23.22
C THR A 435 21.88 3.78 -22.25
N ARG A 436 21.37 4.89 -22.79
CA ARG A 436 20.29 5.58 -22.07
C ARG A 436 19.22 4.51 -21.89
N ILE A 437 19.04 3.98 -20.68
CA ILE A 437 17.82 3.24 -20.35
C ILE A 437 16.70 4.28 -20.42
N LEU A 438 16.21 4.48 -21.64
CA LEU A 438 14.96 5.17 -21.87
C LEU A 438 13.92 4.22 -21.32
N ILE A 439 13.54 4.40 -20.06
CA ILE A 439 12.26 3.88 -19.58
C ILE A 439 11.22 4.59 -20.46
N ARG A 440 10.84 3.94 -21.58
CA ARG A 440 9.73 4.39 -22.40
C ARG A 440 8.48 4.20 -21.57
N TYR A 441 8.16 5.17 -20.73
CA TYR A 441 6.77 5.42 -20.45
C TYR A 441 6.11 5.75 -21.78
N ARG A 442 5.21 4.88 -22.23
CA ARG A 442 4.24 5.21 -23.28
C ARG A 442 3.38 6.34 -22.70
N ARG A 443 3.85 7.59 -22.78
CA ARG A 443 2.97 8.75 -22.59
C ARG A 443 1.97 8.73 -23.73
N VAL A 444 0.77 8.27 -23.44
CA VAL A 444 -0.40 8.60 -24.26
C VAL A 444 -0.68 10.08 -23.99
N ASN A 445 -0.04 10.96 -24.78
CA ASN A 445 -0.35 12.39 -24.75
C ASN A 445 -1.71 12.60 -25.43
N CYS A 446 -2.80 12.50 -24.67
CA CYS A 446 -4.07 13.09 -25.09
C CYS A 446 -4.05 14.57 -24.75
N ARG A 447 -3.66 15.42 -25.71
CA ARG A 447 -3.95 16.86 -25.66
C ARG A 447 -4.72 17.28 -26.90
N SER A 448 -6.05 17.22 -26.83
CA SER A 448 -6.99 18.12 -27.53
C SER A 448 -8.42 17.84 -27.04
N PRO A 449 -9.32 18.85 -26.93
CA PRO A 449 -10.67 18.67 -26.36
C PRO A 449 -11.66 17.92 -27.27
N ASN A 450 -11.30 17.61 -28.52
CA ASN A 450 -12.23 16.97 -29.45
C ASN A 450 -11.73 15.60 -29.90
N ARG A 451 -12.59 14.60 -29.66
CA ARG A 451 -12.44 13.18 -29.99
C ARG A 451 -12.05 13.00 -31.47
N GLU A 452 -11.08 12.13 -31.73
CA GLU A 452 -11.25 10.85 -32.43
C GLU A 452 -9.86 10.29 -32.82
N VAL A 453 -9.65 9.01 -32.50
CA VAL A 453 -8.53 8.14 -32.89
C VAL A 453 -7.17 8.36 -32.19
N CYS A 454 -6.79 7.40 -31.33
CA CYS A 454 -5.41 7.10 -30.96
C CYS A 454 -5.17 5.61 -31.22
N THR A 455 -4.22 5.25 -32.09
CA THR A 455 -3.75 3.88 -32.33
C THR A 455 -2.63 3.46 -31.38
#